data_AF-A0A8T2EYM9-F1
#
_entry.id   AF-A0A8T2EYM9-F1
#
_cell.length_a   1.000
_cell.length_b   1.000
_cell.length_c   1.000
_cell.angle_alpha   90.00
_cell.angle_beta   90.00
_cell.angle_gamma   90.00
#
_symmetry.space_group_name_H-M   'P 1'
#
loop_
_entity.id
_entity.type
_entity.pdbx_description
1 polymer ?
#
loop_
_entity_poly.entity_id
_entity_poly.type
_entity_poly.pdbx_seq_one_letter_code
_entity_poly.pdbx_strand_id
1 'polypeptide(L)'
;MWNGDGTVEVNGFRVFYSEVDCVRRIFEKHPETATNIRPKNQMVKNAYMNNLLDLIDIICLAPQELTEEEIRNAENTLLELVEVGFKLDWLKNRLEELCVKKKKMEARGARMRELDGMIVEQRRVLWALETELKNEENEAVSDSARLGFDDVV
;
A
#
# COMPACT_ATOMS: atom_id res chain seq x y z
N MET A 1 -37.04 -10.28 8.29
CA MET A 1 -38.12 -9.27 8.34
C MET A 1 -37.48 -7.92 8.49
N TRP A 2 -37.84 -6.95 7.65
CA TRP A 2 -37.34 -5.58 7.71
C TRP A 2 -37.77 -4.96 9.04
N ASN A 3 -36.79 -4.45 9.80
CA ASN A 3 -37.05 -3.62 10.96
C ASN A 3 -36.98 -2.18 10.47
N GLY A 4 -37.93 -1.31 10.84
CA GLY A 4 -38.03 0.07 10.33
C GLY A 4 -36.80 0.98 10.56
N ASP A 5 -35.70 0.44 11.10
CA ASP A 5 -34.38 1.06 11.25
C ASP A 5 -33.41 0.78 10.07
N GLY A 6 -33.85 0.03 9.05
CA GLY A 6 -33.02 -0.28 7.87
C GLY A 6 -32.04 -1.44 8.05
N THR A 7 -32.19 -2.20 9.16
CA THR A 7 -31.31 -3.34 9.47
C THR A 7 -31.99 -4.69 9.26
N VAL A 8 -31.18 -5.71 8.97
CA VAL A 8 -31.61 -7.09 8.76
C VAL A 8 -30.75 -8.03 9.59
N GLU A 9 -31.37 -9.08 10.15
CA GLU A 9 -30.64 -10.12 10.87
C GLU A 9 -30.05 -11.16 9.90
N VAL A 10 -28.74 -11.38 9.99
CA VAL A 10 -27.96 -12.32 9.20
C VAL A 10 -27.03 -13.08 10.15
N ASN A 11 -27.14 -14.41 10.21
CA ASN A 11 -26.31 -15.27 11.06
C ASN A 11 -26.22 -14.82 12.55
N GLY A 12 -27.31 -14.27 13.09
CA GLY A 12 -27.39 -13.79 14.46
C GLY A 12 -26.79 -12.39 14.70
N PHE A 13 -26.49 -11.64 13.64
CA PHE A 13 -26.05 -10.24 13.69
C PHE A 13 -27.07 -9.36 12.98
N ARG A 14 -27.29 -8.16 13.49
CA ARG A 14 -28.12 -7.15 12.84
C ARG A 14 -27.19 -6.16 12.14
N VAL A 15 -27.32 -6.10 10.82
CA VAL A 15 -26.46 -5.32 9.91
C VAL A 15 -27.31 -4.47 8.97
N PHE A 16 -26.74 -3.43 8.36
CA PHE A 16 -27.49 -2.61 7.41
C PHE A 16 -27.81 -3.38 6.14
N TYR A 17 -28.89 -3.02 5.46
CA TYR A 17 -29.30 -3.69 4.22
C TYR A 17 -28.18 -3.70 3.15
N SER A 18 -27.38 -2.63 3.08
CA SER A 18 -26.23 -2.51 2.16
C SER A 18 -25.11 -3.52 2.44
N GLU A 19 -25.03 -4.05 3.65
CA GLU A 19 -23.94 -4.94 4.11
C GLU A 19 -24.35 -6.42 4.06
N VAL A 20 -25.63 -6.71 3.86
CA VAL A 20 -26.20 -8.07 3.93
C VAL A 20 -25.45 -9.04 3.02
N ASP A 21 -25.17 -8.64 1.78
CA ASP A 21 -24.48 -9.51 0.81
C ASP A 21 -23.02 -9.74 1.18
N CYS A 22 -22.34 -8.74 1.73
CA CYS A 22 -20.98 -8.89 2.25
C CYS A 22 -20.95 -9.87 3.42
N VAL A 23 -21.83 -9.68 4.40
CA VAL A 23 -21.90 -10.53 5.59
C VAL A 23 -22.26 -11.97 5.22
N ARG A 24 -23.22 -12.19 4.31
CA ARG A 24 -23.53 -13.53 3.79
C ARG A 24 -22.31 -14.20 3.17
N ARG A 25 -21.58 -13.50 2.30
CA ARG A 25 -20.37 -14.03 1.66
C ARG A 25 -19.27 -14.39 2.66
N ILE A 26 -19.12 -13.63 3.75
CA ILE A 26 -18.18 -13.96 4.82
C ILE A 26 -18.55 -15.34 5.39
N PHE A 27 -19.81 -15.55 5.77
CA PHE A 27 -20.24 -16.84 6.35
C PHE A 27 -20.33 -17.98 5.35
N GLU A 28 -20.55 -17.71 4.06
CA GLU A 28 -20.49 -18.72 3.00
C GLU A 28 -19.06 -19.25 2.80
N LYS A 29 -18.06 -18.35 2.83
CA LYS A 29 -16.65 -18.73 2.64
C LYS A 29 -15.96 -19.19 3.93
N HIS A 30 -16.34 -18.59 5.04
CA HIS A 30 -15.75 -18.77 6.37
C HIS A 30 -16.84 -19.00 7.41
N PRO A 31 -17.59 -20.11 7.33
CA PRO A 31 -18.71 -20.40 8.24
C PRO A 31 -18.27 -20.47 9.72
N GLU A 32 -17.00 -20.75 9.98
CA GLU A 32 -16.41 -20.81 11.32
C GLU A 32 -16.32 -19.45 12.03
N THR A 33 -16.39 -18.35 11.28
CA THR A 33 -16.08 -16.96 11.70
C THR A 33 -16.67 -16.60 13.07
N ALA A 34 -17.92 -16.96 13.33
CA ALA A 34 -18.67 -16.57 14.52
C ALA A 34 -19.05 -17.73 15.45
N THR A 35 -18.43 -18.90 15.31
CA THR A 35 -18.87 -20.12 16.01
C THR A 35 -18.68 -20.09 17.53
N ASN A 36 -17.73 -19.30 18.04
CA ASN A 36 -17.36 -19.26 19.46
C ASN A 36 -17.54 -17.87 20.11
N ILE A 37 -18.41 -17.03 19.55
CA ILE A 37 -18.60 -15.66 20.03
C ILE A 37 -19.13 -15.64 21.47
N ARG A 38 -18.40 -14.96 22.34
CA ARG A 38 -18.71 -14.82 23.77
C ARG A 38 -19.78 -13.76 24.06
N PRO A 39 -19.78 -12.57 23.41
CA PRO A 39 -20.82 -11.57 23.62
C PRO A 39 -22.23 -12.09 23.35
N LYS A 40 -23.12 -11.95 24.34
CA LYS A 40 -24.54 -12.30 24.24
C LYS A 40 -25.44 -11.12 23.91
N ASN A 41 -25.02 -9.91 24.26
CA ASN A 41 -25.78 -8.70 24.01
C ASN A 41 -25.79 -8.38 22.51
N GLN A 42 -26.97 -8.21 21.91
CA GLN A 42 -27.10 -8.03 20.47
C GLN A 42 -26.41 -6.76 19.96
N MET A 43 -26.47 -5.65 20.70
CA MET A 43 -25.80 -4.40 20.29
C MET A 43 -24.29 -4.59 20.25
N VAL A 44 -23.74 -5.29 21.24
CA VAL A 44 -22.31 -5.61 21.29
C VAL A 44 -21.90 -6.54 20.14
N LYS A 45 -22.70 -7.56 19.83
CA LYS A 45 -22.44 -8.44 18.67
C LYS A 45 -22.40 -7.65 17.36
N ASN A 46 -23.33 -6.70 17.17
CA ASN A 46 -23.38 -5.89 15.97
C ASN A 46 -22.17 -4.95 15.88
N ALA A 47 -21.75 -4.34 17.00
CA ALA A 47 -20.54 -3.50 17.02
C ALA A 47 -19.29 -4.29 16.58
N TYR A 48 -19.12 -5.53 17.07
CA TYR A 48 -18.02 -6.37 16.60
C TYR A 48 -18.16 -6.79 15.13
N MET A 49 -19.37 -6.99 14.62
CA MET A 49 -19.57 -7.23 13.19
C MET A 49 -19.16 -6.02 12.34
N ASN A 50 -19.49 -4.80 12.78
CA ASN A 50 -19.06 -3.58 12.10
C ASN A 50 -17.53 -3.47 12.11
N ASN A 51 -16.89 -3.71 13.26
CA ASN A 51 -15.42 -3.73 13.33
C ASN A 51 -14.80 -4.78 12.40
N LEU A 52 -15.44 -5.94 12.22
CA LEU A 52 -14.99 -6.95 11.26
C LEU A 52 -15.14 -6.47 9.81
N LEU A 53 -16.22 -5.77 9.48
CA LEU A 53 -16.41 -5.19 8.14
C LEU A 53 -15.38 -4.09 7.87
N ASP A 54 -15.15 -3.18 8.83
CA ASP A 54 -14.13 -2.13 8.74
C ASP A 54 -12.72 -2.73 8.54
N LEU A 55 -12.41 -3.80 9.27
CA LEU A 55 -11.14 -4.54 9.11
C LEU A 55 -11.00 -5.14 7.70
N ILE A 56 -12.07 -5.71 7.15
CA ILE A 56 -12.07 -6.25 5.78
C ILE A 56 -11.86 -5.14 4.77
N ASP A 57 -12.49 -3.97 4.96
CA ASP A 57 -12.32 -2.81 4.10
C ASP A 57 -10.86 -2.34 4.09
N ILE A 58 -10.22 -2.25 5.27
CA ILE A 58 -8.78 -1.92 5.38
C ILE A 58 -7.94 -2.96 4.61
N ILE A 59 -8.23 -4.25 4.75
CA ILE A 59 -7.47 -5.31 4.07
C ILE A 59 -7.68 -5.30 2.54
N CYS A 60 -8.77 -4.70 2.06
CA CYS A 60 -9.04 -4.53 0.64
C CYS A 60 -8.34 -3.32 0.01
N LEU A 61 -7.77 -2.41 0.81
CA LEU A 61 -7.00 -1.28 0.31
C LEU A 61 -5.75 -1.71 -0.45
N ALA A 62 -5.33 -0.88 -1.40
CA ALA A 62 -4.08 -1.12 -2.10
C ALA A 62 -2.88 -0.84 -1.17
N PRO A 63 -1.74 -1.54 -1.32
CA PRO A 63 -0.62 -1.38 -0.38
C PRO A 63 -0.03 0.05 -0.32
N GLN A 64 -0.22 0.84 -1.38
CA GLN A 64 0.18 2.25 -1.43
C GLN A 64 -0.77 3.20 -0.68
N GLU A 65 -2.02 2.79 -0.45
CA GLU A 65 -3.01 3.57 0.28
C GLU A 65 -2.89 3.34 1.79
N LEU A 66 -2.41 2.15 2.19
CA LEU A 66 -2.22 1.79 3.59
C LEU A 66 -1.15 2.64 4.26
N THR A 67 -1.50 3.17 5.42
CA THR A 67 -0.60 3.81 6.37
C THR A 67 -0.13 2.81 7.43
N GLU A 68 0.94 3.14 8.15
CA GLU A 68 1.37 2.34 9.30
C GLU A 68 0.32 2.33 10.41
N GLU A 69 -0.46 3.41 10.55
CA GLU A 69 -1.53 3.53 11.53
C GLU A 69 -2.71 2.61 11.20
N GLU A 70 -3.13 2.55 9.94
CA GLU A 70 -4.18 1.62 9.50
C GLU A 70 -3.78 0.16 9.71
N ILE A 71 -2.50 -0.18 9.49
CA ILE A 71 -2.00 -1.53 9.74
C ILE A 71 -2.06 -1.86 11.24
N ARG A 72 -1.59 -0.95 12.11
CA ARG A 72 -1.68 -1.14 13.56
C ARG A 72 -3.13 -1.28 14.02
N ASN A 73 -4.02 -0.45 13.51
CA ASN A 73 -5.45 -0.48 13.86
C ASN A 73 -6.13 -1.77 13.36
N ALA A 74 -5.73 -2.28 12.19
CA ALA A 74 -6.17 -3.57 11.69
C ALA A 74 -5.68 -4.73 12.57
N GLU A 75 -4.40 -4.72 12.97
CA GLU A 75 -3.82 -5.73 13.86
C GLU A 75 -4.49 -5.74 15.24
N ASN A 76 -4.75 -4.55 15.81
CA ASN A 76 -5.44 -4.39 17.09
C ASN A 76 -6.89 -4.87 17.01
N THR A 77 -7.65 -4.42 16.00
CA THR A 77 -9.04 -4.84 15.78
C THR A 77 -9.14 -6.35 15.61
N LEU A 78 -8.22 -6.96 14.85
CA LEU A 78 -8.16 -8.42 14.68
C LEU A 78 -7.94 -9.14 16.02
N LEU A 79 -7.03 -8.63 16.87
CA LEU A 79 -6.76 -9.18 18.20
C LEU A 79 -8.00 -9.11 19.09
N GLU A 80 -8.66 -7.95 19.16
CA GLU A 80 -9.89 -7.76 19.94
C GLU A 80 -11.01 -8.72 19.50
N LEU A 81 -11.21 -8.88 18.18
CA LEU A 81 -12.22 -9.79 17.63
C LEU A 81 -11.93 -11.26 17.99
N VAL A 82 -10.66 -11.67 17.91
CA VAL A 82 -10.24 -13.02 18.31
C VAL A 82 -10.45 -13.24 19.81
N GLU A 83 -10.15 -12.25 20.65
CA GLU A 83 -10.34 -12.33 22.11
C GLU A 83 -11.81 -12.54 22.50
N VAL A 84 -12.75 -11.96 21.75
CA VAL A 84 -14.19 -12.15 21.96
C VAL A 84 -14.78 -13.38 21.27
N GLY A 85 -13.92 -14.18 20.62
CA GLY A 85 -14.25 -15.53 20.14
C GLY A 85 -14.55 -15.63 18.65
N PHE A 86 -14.22 -14.61 17.84
CA PHE A 86 -14.21 -14.78 16.40
C PHE A 86 -13.06 -15.69 15.96
N LYS A 87 -13.29 -16.49 14.92
CA LYS A 87 -12.26 -17.32 14.28
C LYS A 87 -11.84 -16.66 12.97
N LEU A 88 -10.72 -15.93 13.01
CA LEU A 88 -10.27 -15.05 11.93
C LEU A 88 -8.89 -15.44 11.38
N ASP A 89 -8.48 -16.70 11.46
CA ASP A 89 -7.20 -17.18 10.92
C ASP A 89 -7.06 -16.85 9.42
N TRP A 90 -8.16 -16.94 8.67
CA TRP A 90 -8.20 -16.59 7.26
C TRP A 90 -7.90 -15.11 7.00
N LEU A 91 -8.39 -14.23 7.88
CA LEU A 91 -8.21 -12.77 7.76
C LEU A 91 -6.83 -12.36 8.27
N LYS A 92 -6.35 -13.01 9.32
CA LYS A 92 -4.96 -12.87 9.82
C LYS A 92 -3.94 -13.15 8.71
N ASN A 93 -4.07 -14.29 8.02
CA ASN A 93 -3.18 -14.64 6.93
C ASN A 93 -3.21 -13.60 5.79
N ARG A 94 -4.40 -13.05 5.49
CA ARG A 94 -4.55 -12.00 4.48
C ARG A 94 -3.89 -10.69 4.90
N LEU A 95 -4.01 -10.29 6.16
CA LEU A 95 -3.35 -9.11 6.69
C LEU A 95 -1.82 -9.27 6.63
N GLU A 96 -1.29 -10.43 7.02
CA GLU A 96 0.14 -10.73 6.92
C GLU A 96 0.66 -10.66 5.47
N GLU A 97 -0.07 -11.26 4.51
CA GLU A 97 0.25 -11.16 3.08
C GLU A 97 0.28 -9.70 2.59
N LEU A 98 -0.66 -8.88 3.04
CA LEU A 98 -0.76 -7.46 2.71
C LEU A 98 0.43 -6.67 3.25
N CYS A 99 0.81 -6.90 4.51
CA CYS A 99 2.00 -6.31 5.13
C CYS A 99 3.28 -6.68 4.37
N VAL A 100 3.42 -7.95 3.94
CA VAL A 100 4.56 -8.39 3.12
C VAL A 100 4.58 -7.69 1.76
N LYS A 101 3.42 -7.55 1.11
CA LYS A 101 3.32 -6.83 -0.17
C LYS A 101 3.72 -5.35 -0.02
N LYS A 102 3.25 -4.68 1.03
CA LYS A 102 3.59 -3.28 1.33
C LYS A 102 5.10 -3.09 1.51
N LYS A 103 5.73 -3.91 2.37
CA LYS A 103 7.20 -3.85 2.58
C LYS A 103 7.99 -4.05 1.29
N LYS A 104 7.56 -5.00 0.43
CA LYS A 104 8.19 -5.22 -0.88
C LYS A 104 8.03 -4.02 -1.82
N MET A 105 6.85 -3.39 -1.82
CA MET A 105 6.60 -2.18 -2.61
C MET A 105 7.51 -1.03 -2.15
N GLU A 106 7.61 -0.78 -0.85
CA GLU A 106 8.45 0.27 -0.28
C GLU A 106 9.94 0.04 -0.58
N ALA A 107 10.41 -1.21 -0.45
CA ALA A 107 11.78 -1.59 -0.80
C ALA A 107 12.08 -1.36 -2.29
N ARG A 108 11.15 -1.71 -3.19
CA ARG A 108 11.28 -1.41 -4.62
C ARG A 108 11.30 0.09 -4.89
N GLY A 109 10.43 0.86 -4.23
CA GLY A 109 10.42 2.31 -4.34
C GLY A 109 11.73 2.96 -3.87
N ALA A 110 12.31 2.47 -2.78
CA ALA A 110 13.63 2.91 -2.32
C ALA A 110 14.72 2.61 -3.34
N ARG A 111 14.73 1.39 -3.92
CA ARG A 111 15.67 1.01 -4.97
C ARG A 111 15.53 1.85 -6.24
N MET A 112 14.30 2.19 -6.63
CA MET A 112 14.05 3.06 -7.77
C MET A 112 14.65 4.45 -7.55
N ARG A 113 14.48 5.04 -6.35
CA ARG A 113 15.09 6.34 -6.00
C ARG A 113 16.61 6.30 -6.01
N GLU A 114 17.21 5.21 -5.52
CA GLU A 114 18.67 5.00 -5.57
C GLU A 114 19.17 5.00 -7.02
N LEU A 115 18.54 4.19 -7.89
CA LEU A 115 18.92 4.10 -9.30
C LEU A 115 18.73 5.43 -10.04
N ASP A 116 17.65 6.15 -9.76
CA ASP A 116 17.40 7.48 -10.34
C ASP A 116 18.51 8.47 -9.95
N GLY A 117 18.93 8.47 -8.68
CA GLY A 117 20.07 9.27 -8.22
C GLY A 117 21.38 8.93 -8.94
N MET A 118 21.67 7.64 -9.15
CA MET A 118 22.85 7.21 -9.91
C MET A 118 22.80 7.69 -11.37
N ILE A 119 21.62 7.62 -12.01
CA ILE A 119 21.42 8.09 -13.38
C ILE A 119 21.66 9.59 -13.47
N VAL A 120 21.13 10.38 -12.52
CA VAL A 120 21.32 11.83 -12.49
C VAL A 120 22.80 12.19 -12.35
N GLU A 121 23.54 11.51 -11.47
CA GLU A 121 24.97 11.77 -11.29
C GLU A 121 25.78 11.40 -12.54
N GLN A 122 25.50 10.25 -13.15
CA GLN A 122 26.17 9.87 -14.40
C GLN A 122 25.90 10.86 -15.53
N ARG A 123 24.68 11.38 -15.66
CA ARG A 123 24.34 12.42 -16.65
C ARG A 123 25.13 13.70 -16.40
N ARG A 124 25.34 14.08 -15.14
CA ARG A 124 26.15 15.25 -14.78
C ARG A 124 27.61 15.08 -15.23
N VAL A 125 28.20 13.91 -14.97
CA VAL A 125 29.56 13.59 -15.40
C VAL A 125 29.66 13.61 -16.93
N LEU A 126 28.72 12.97 -17.62
CA LEU A 126 28.68 12.95 -19.08
C LEU A 126 28.64 14.36 -19.66
N TRP A 127 27.79 15.23 -19.13
CA TRP A 127 27.69 16.63 -19.57
C TRP A 127 28.99 17.42 -19.36
N ALA A 128 29.69 17.19 -18.24
CA ALA A 128 30.98 17.83 -18.00
C ALA A 128 32.03 17.40 -19.02
N LEU A 129 32.11 16.09 -19.32
CA LEU A 129 33.03 15.55 -20.33
C LEU A 129 32.69 16.04 -21.75
N GLU A 130 31.40 16.13 -22.10
CA GLU A 130 30.97 16.72 -23.38
C GLU A 130 31.40 18.19 -23.51
N THR A 131 31.35 18.94 -22.41
CA THR A 131 31.80 20.34 -22.38
C THR A 131 33.32 20.44 -22.54
N GLU A 132 34.08 19.58 -21.87
CA GLU A 132 35.53 19.52 -21.96
C GLU A 132 36.00 19.12 -23.37
N LEU A 133 35.39 18.09 -23.96
CA LEU A 133 35.65 17.66 -25.33
C LEU A 133 35.45 18.80 -26.32
N LYS A 134 34.33 19.52 -26.21
CA LYS A 134 34.05 20.67 -27.09
C LYS A 134 35.06 21.79 -26.92
N ASN A 135 35.59 21.99 -25.72
CA ASN A 135 36.65 22.98 -25.48
C ASN A 135 37.95 22.59 -26.19
N GLU A 136 38.40 21.34 -26.02
CA GLU A 136 39.59 20.81 -26.69
C GLU A 136 39.47 20.85 -28.23
N GLU A 137 38.29 20.54 -28.78
CA GLU A 137 38.02 20.67 -30.21
C GLU A 137 38.20 22.12 -30.71
N ASN A 138 37.72 23.11 -29.96
CA ASN A 138 37.87 24.52 -30.33
C ASN A 138 39.34 24.98 -30.27
N GLU A 139 40.09 24.56 -29.25
CA GLU A 139 41.52 24.89 -29.11
C GLU A 139 42.34 24.24 -30.24
N ALA A 140 42.09 22.97 -30.56
CA ALA A 140 42.76 22.29 -31.67
C ALA A 140 42.50 22.96 -33.03
N VAL A 141 41.29 23.47 -33.25
CA VAL A 141 40.96 24.26 -34.45
C VAL A 141 41.75 25.57 -34.45
N SER A 142 41.84 26.27 -33.32
CA SER A 142 42.62 27.50 -33.15
C SER A 142 44.12 27.27 -33.44
N ASP A 143 44.73 26.24 -32.85
CA ASP A 143 46.14 25.91 -33.02
C ASP A 143 46.52 25.54 -34.46
N SER A 144 45.57 24.94 -35.19
CA SER A 144 45.77 24.56 -36.60
C SER A 144 45.59 25.73 -37.59
N ALA A 145 45.19 26.91 -37.11
CA ALA A 145 44.99 28.08 -37.96
C ALA A 145 46.31 28.55 -38.57
N ARG A 146 46.29 28.86 -39.87
CA ARG A 146 47.45 29.45 -40.55
C ARG A 146 47.68 30.86 -40.03
N LEU A 147 48.93 31.17 -39.69
CA LEU A 147 49.34 32.55 -39.40
C LEU A 147 49.05 33.45 -40.60
N GLY A 148 48.50 34.64 -40.33
CA GLY A 148 48.31 35.68 -41.33
C GLY A 148 49.64 36.29 -41.74
N PHE A 149 49.68 36.95 -42.91
CA PHE A 149 50.88 37.65 -43.37
C PHE A 149 51.39 38.68 -42.34
N ASP A 150 50.49 39.39 -41.66
CA ASP A 150 50.81 40.40 -40.64
C ASP A 150 51.26 39.79 -39.30
N ASP A 151 51.01 38.50 -39.04
CA ASP A 151 51.50 37.81 -37.84
C ASP A 151 52.96 37.33 -38.02
N VAL A 152 53.46 37.32 -39.26
CA VAL A 152 54.77 36.78 -39.65
C VAL A 152 55.80 37.88 -39.95
N VAL A 153 55.36 39.08 -40.32
CA VAL A 153 56.21 40.22 -40.75
C VAL A 153 56.22 41.31 -39.69
#